data_AF-A0A510I5F2-F1
#
_entry.id   AF-A0A510I5F2-F1
#
_cell.length_a   1.000
_cell.length_b   1.000
_cell.length_c   1.000
_cell.angle_alpha   90.00
_cell.angle_beta   90.00
_cell.angle_gamma   90.00
#
_symmetry.space_group_name_H-M   'P 1'
#
loop_
_entity.id
_entity.type
_entity.pdbx_description
1 polymer ?
#
loop_
_entity_poly.entity_id
_entity_poly.type
_entity_poly.pdbx_seq_one_letter_code
_entity_poly.pdbx_strand_id
1 'polypeptide(L)'
;MFEPIEIDMDELLLAISLPELDSVPNGTFIPLGDIWGSPLQDSNFDALFVSGLFPEQSEKLVQVCAGKGLELVHFENPSNDLAAIHDVVLNLADKLFSDEMPNNIDIADIRNLNQSSDFLFAFNSKSSALDFMTAQEIGVIVGGVYLAHGGAELDEYEAVNKELTNHISEYGFLCSSFYGLGRSECTILLGVKG
;
A
#
# COMPACT_ATOMS: atom_id res chain seq x y z
N MET A 1 -25.62 21.53 25.79
CA MET A 1 -24.19 21.48 25.50
C MET A 1 -23.88 20.01 25.30
N PHE A 2 -23.72 19.56 24.05
CA PHE A 2 -23.33 18.18 23.79
C PHE A 2 -21.81 18.14 23.94
N GLU A 3 -21.32 17.38 24.92
CA GLU A 3 -19.90 17.02 24.98
C GLU A 3 -19.62 16.12 23.79
N PRO A 4 -18.57 16.40 22.98
CA PRO A 4 -18.12 15.46 21.96
C PRO A 4 -17.75 14.16 22.66
N ILE A 5 -18.30 13.05 22.18
CA ILE A 5 -17.76 11.74 22.52
C ILE A 5 -16.44 11.68 21.77
N GLU A 6 -15.32 11.80 22.48
CA GLU A 6 -14.03 11.32 21.97
C GLU A 6 -14.20 9.82 21.77
N ILE A 7 -14.53 9.43 20.54
CA ILE A 7 -14.43 8.04 20.12
C ILE A 7 -12.93 7.81 20.05
N ASP A 8 -12.41 7.11 21.06
CA ASP A 8 -11.07 6.55 21.08
C ASP A 8 -11.01 5.56 19.90
N MET A 9 -10.65 6.06 18.73
CA MET A 9 -10.38 5.23 17.57
C MET A 9 -9.03 4.60 17.85
N ASP A 10 -9.01 3.26 17.94
CA ASP A 10 -7.76 2.51 18.12
C ASP A 10 -6.71 3.03 17.13
N GLU A 11 -5.57 3.51 17.66
CA GLU A 11 -4.47 4.01 16.84
C GLU A 11 -3.96 2.90 15.92
N LEU A 12 -3.80 3.19 14.62
CA LEU A 12 -3.28 2.22 13.65
C LEU A 12 -1.89 1.73 14.07
N LEU A 13 -1.75 0.42 14.23
CA LEU A 13 -0.47 -0.24 14.51
C LEU A 13 0.03 -0.94 13.25
N LEU A 14 0.90 -0.26 12.51
CA LEU A 14 1.50 -0.79 11.27
C LEU A 14 2.93 -1.28 11.52
N ALA A 15 3.22 -2.52 11.10
CA ALA A 15 4.58 -3.02 10.96
C ALA A 15 5.05 -2.92 9.50
N ILE A 16 6.33 -2.59 9.29
CA ILE A 16 6.93 -2.48 7.96
C ILE A 16 8.23 -3.27 7.94
N SER A 17 8.38 -4.15 6.95
CA SER A 17 9.62 -4.89 6.72
C SER A 17 10.00 -4.86 5.25
N LEU A 18 11.02 -4.10 4.94
CA LEU A 18 11.49 -3.90 3.58
C LEU A 18 13.00 -4.17 3.51
N PRO A 19 13.50 -4.72 2.38
CA PRO A 19 14.93 -4.90 2.18
C PRO A 19 15.66 -3.55 2.18
N GLU A 20 16.93 -3.53 2.59
CA GLU A 20 17.79 -2.32 2.49
C GLU A 20 17.28 -1.06 3.22
N LEU A 21 16.35 -1.23 4.17
CA LEU A 21 15.91 -0.18 5.09
C LEU A 21 16.37 -0.50 6.52
N ASP A 22 16.66 0.56 7.28
CA ASP A 22 17.08 0.46 8.69
C ASP A 22 16.02 1.03 9.66
N SER A 23 15.10 1.85 9.16
CA SER A 23 14.06 2.51 9.94
C SER A 23 12.95 3.06 9.05
N VAL A 24 11.80 3.36 9.64
CA VAL A 24 10.67 4.03 8.96
C VAL A 24 10.22 5.24 9.78
N PRO A 25 9.72 6.33 9.13
CA PRO A 25 9.22 7.50 9.85
C PRO A 25 7.94 7.22 10.65
N ASN A 26 7.03 6.44 10.05
CA ASN A 26 5.73 6.07 10.62
C ASN A 26 5.55 4.54 10.61
N GLY A 27 4.94 4.01 11.68
CA GLY A 27 4.86 2.58 11.95
C GLY A 27 6.11 2.02 12.65
N THR A 28 6.16 0.70 12.80
CA THR A 28 7.26 -0.04 13.43
C THR A 28 8.07 -0.78 12.37
N PHE A 29 9.36 -0.43 12.23
CA PHE A 29 10.26 -1.18 11.37
C PHE A 29 10.64 -2.53 12.01
N ILE A 30 10.54 -3.60 11.24
CA ILE A 30 11.00 -4.95 11.62
C ILE A 30 11.96 -5.42 10.52
N PRO A 31 13.25 -5.70 10.82
CA PRO A 31 14.15 -6.28 9.84
C PRO A 31 13.61 -7.61 9.29
N LEU A 32 13.80 -7.87 7.99
CA LEU A 32 13.28 -9.06 7.32
C LEU A 32 13.70 -10.38 8.00
N GLY A 33 14.95 -10.43 8.51
CA GLY A 33 15.48 -11.57 9.25
C GLY A 33 14.80 -11.81 10.61
N ASP A 34 14.20 -10.77 11.19
CA ASP A 34 13.63 -10.77 12.53
C ASP A 34 12.09 -10.91 12.53
N ILE A 35 11.44 -10.87 11.36
CA ILE A 35 9.97 -11.06 11.22
C ILE A 35 9.50 -12.33 11.94
N TRP A 36 10.32 -13.39 11.91
CA TRP A 36 9.99 -14.68 12.49
C TRP A 36 10.14 -14.75 14.02
N GLY A 37 10.78 -13.74 14.61
CA GLY A 37 11.06 -13.66 16.04
C GLY A 37 9.90 -13.13 16.87
N SER A 38 10.20 -12.76 18.12
CA SER A 38 9.23 -12.20 19.07
C SER A 38 8.46 -10.96 18.60
N PRO A 39 8.99 -10.03 17.76
CA PRO A 39 8.29 -8.79 17.44
C PRO A 39 6.92 -9.01 16.80
N LEU A 40 6.79 -10.00 15.91
CA LEU A 40 5.51 -10.33 15.30
C LEU A 40 4.64 -11.21 16.22
N GLN A 41 5.28 -11.93 17.15
CA GLN A 41 4.60 -12.86 18.05
C GLN A 41 3.89 -12.17 19.20
N ASP A 42 4.46 -11.08 19.73
CA ASP A 42 4.00 -10.41 20.96
C ASP A 42 3.28 -9.07 20.72
N SER A 43 3.10 -8.66 19.46
CA SER A 43 2.54 -7.36 19.09
C SER A 43 1.13 -7.46 18.51
N ASN A 44 0.32 -6.41 18.73
CA ASN A 44 -1.05 -6.25 18.23
C ASN A 44 -1.11 -5.41 16.95
N PHE A 45 -0.26 -5.70 15.96
CA PHE A 45 -0.29 -4.96 14.69
C PHE A 45 -1.59 -5.24 13.92
N ASP A 46 -2.12 -4.21 13.26
CA ASP A 46 -3.26 -4.31 12.35
C ASP A 46 -2.84 -4.83 10.97
N ALA A 47 -1.64 -4.44 10.53
CA ALA A 47 -1.08 -4.83 9.26
C ALA A 47 0.46 -4.96 9.30
N LEU A 48 0.99 -5.80 8.42
CA LEU A 48 2.40 -5.92 8.09
C LEU A 48 2.58 -5.65 6.60
N PHE A 49 3.27 -4.56 6.28
CA PHE A 49 3.71 -4.24 4.93
C PHE A 49 5.07 -4.87 4.68
N VAL A 50 5.19 -5.69 3.65
CA VAL A 50 6.42 -6.44 3.37
C VAL A 50 6.76 -6.46 1.90
N SER A 51 8.05 -6.63 1.59
CA SER A 51 8.56 -6.94 0.25
C SER A 51 9.84 -7.78 0.33
N GLY A 52 10.29 -8.31 -0.81
CA GLY A 52 11.56 -9.03 -0.93
C GLY A 52 11.55 -10.42 -0.31
N LEU A 53 10.37 -11.04 -0.16
CA LEU A 53 10.24 -12.40 0.36
C LEU A 53 10.45 -13.44 -0.74
N PHE A 54 11.10 -14.54 -0.39
CA PHE A 54 11.05 -15.74 -1.22
C PHE A 54 9.67 -16.41 -1.11
N PRO A 55 9.19 -17.15 -2.13
CA PRO A 55 7.87 -17.78 -2.11
C PRO A 55 7.60 -18.62 -0.86
N GLU A 56 8.56 -19.44 -0.42
CA GLU A 56 8.45 -20.27 0.79
C GLU A 56 8.29 -19.42 2.07
N GLN A 57 8.93 -18.24 2.12
CA GLN A 57 8.78 -17.31 3.23
C GLN A 57 7.42 -16.62 3.19
N SER A 58 6.94 -16.23 2.01
CA SER A 58 5.63 -15.61 1.83
C SER A 58 4.51 -16.53 2.30
N GLU A 59 4.49 -17.79 1.84
CA GLU A 59 3.46 -18.78 2.25
C GLU A 59 3.42 -18.99 3.76
N LYS A 60 4.60 -19.11 4.39
CA LYS A 60 4.70 -19.27 5.84
C LYS A 60 4.22 -18.02 6.58
N LEU A 61 4.51 -16.83 6.06
CA LEU A 61 4.14 -15.58 6.69
C LEU A 61 2.63 -15.34 6.61
N VAL A 62 2.00 -15.69 5.47
CA VAL A 62 0.54 -15.68 5.30
C VAL A 62 -0.13 -16.51 6.40
N GLN A 63 0.35 -17.73 6.66
CA GLN A 63 -0.21 -18.60 7.69
C GLN A 63 -0.07 -18.01 9.10
N VAL A 64 1.10 -17.43 9.42
CA VAL A 64 1.36 -16.81 10.73
C VAL A 64 0.46 -15.59 10.95
N CYS A 65 0.34 -14.73 9.94
CA CYS A 65 -0.46 -13.50 10.03
C CYS A 65 -1.96 -13.83 10.13
N ALA A 66 -2.46 -14.76 9.30
CA ALA A 66 -3.84 -15.22 9.35
C ALA A 66 -4.23 -15.80 10.73
N GLY A 67 -3.34 -16.56 11.37
CA GLY A 67 -3.57 -17.10 12.71
C GLY A 67 -3.67 -16.04 13.82
N LYS A 68 -3.26 -14.80 13.54
CA LYS A 68 -3.23 -13.66 14.47
C LYS A 68 -4.25 -12.58 14.12
N GLY A 69 -4.95 -12.69 13.00
CA GLY A 69 -5.79 -11.60 12.48
C GLY A 69 -4.99 -10.39 11.98
N LEU A 70 -3.70 -10.58 11.68
CA LEU A 70 -2.81 -9.56 11.12
C LEU A 70 -2.96 -9.52 9.61
N GLU A 71 -3.21 -8.34 9.03
CA GLU A 71 -3.27 -8.18 7.57
C GLU A 71 -1.86 -8.20 6.97
N LEU A 72 -1.54 -9.19 6.15
CA LEU A 72 -0.26 -9.23 5.44
C LEU A 72 -0.41 -8.64 4.04
N VAL A 73 0.30 -7.54 3.78
CA VAL A 73 0.30 -6.87 2.47
C VAL A 73 1.69 -7.00 1.85
N HIS A 74 1.79 -7.80 0.78
CA HIS A 74 3.04 -8.03 0.06
C HIS A 74 3.12 -7.11 -1.16
N PHE A 75 4.13 -6.25 -1.20
CA PHE A 75 4.36 -5.28 -2.26
C PHE A 75 5.42 -5.80 -3.22
N GLU A 76 5.11 -5.77 -4.52
CA GLU A 76 6.03 -6.14 -5.59
C GLU A 76 6.20 -4.98 -6.58
N ASN A 77 7.23 -5.04 -7.42
CA ASN A 77 7.34 -4.19 -8.60
C ASN A 77 7.72 -5.10 -9.78
N PRO A 78 7.12 -4.94 -10.98
CA PRO A 78 7.38 -5.85 -12.10
C PRO A 78 8.85 -5.94 -12.53
N SER A 79 9.63 -4.88 -12.29
CA SER A 79 11.07 -4.81 -12.58
C SER A 79 11.95 -5.09 -11.36
N ASN A 80 11.35 -5.46 -10.22
CA ASN A 80 12.00 -5.54 -8.90
C ASN A 80 12.71 -4.23 -8.49
N ASP A 81 12.14 -3.07 -8.87
CA ASP A 81 12.65 -1.77 -8.45
C ASP A 81 12.35 -1.54 -6.96
N LEU A 82 13.36 -1.74 -6.13
CA LEU A 82 13.26 -1.55 -4.67
C LEU A 82 12.97 -0.09 -4.30
N ALA A 83 13.46 0.89 -5.07
CA ALA A 83 13.20 2.30 -4.78
C ALA A 83 11.71 2.61 -4.97
N ALA A 84 11.10 2.10 -6.05
CA ALA A 84 9.67 2.24 -6.28
C ALA A 84 8.83 1.60 -5.16
N ILE A 85 9.21 0.40 -4.70
CA ILE A 85 8.54 -0.28 -3.58
C ILE A 85 8.67 0.55 -2.30
N HIS A 86 9.87 1.02 -1.97
CA HIS A 86 10.12 1.83 -0.77
C HIS A 86 9.31 3.11 -0.79
N ASP A 87 9.34 3.86 -1.90
CA ASP A 87 8.58 5.09 -2.03
C ASP A 87 7.08 4.84 -1.80
N VAL A 88 6.49 3.85 -2.46
CA VAL A 88 5.06 3.54 -2.32
C VAL A 88 4.71 3.14 -0.89
N VAL A 89 5.45 2.21 -0.29
CA VAL A 89 5.17 1.72 1.07
C VAL A 89 5.30 2.84 2.09
N LEU A 90 6.35 3.66 1.99
CA LEU A 90 6.56 4.78 2.91
C LEU A 90 5.51 5.88 2.72
N ASN A 91 5.13 6.20 1.48
CA ASN A 91 4.10 7.21 1.22
C ASN A 91 2.72 6.75 1.69
N LEU A 92 2.37 5.47 1.51
CA LEU A 92 1.12 4.90 2.04
C LEU A 92 1.13 4.93 3.56
N ALA A 93 2.20 4.47 4.20
CA ALA A 93 2.34 4.54 5.65
C ALA A 93 2.20 6.00 6.13
N ASP A 94 2.98 6.92 5.57
CA ASP A 94 2.92 8.32 5.99
C ASP A 94 1.53 8.93 5.76
N LYS A 95 0.83 8.58 4.67
CA LYS A 95 -0.55 9.04 4.42
C LYS A 95 -1.52 8.50 5.47
N LEU A 96 -1.45 7.21 5.82
CA LEU A 96 -2.31 6.59 6.84
C LEU A 96 -2.15 7.19 8.24
N PHE A 97 -0.94 7.65 8.56
CA PHE A 97 -0.62 8.31 9.83
C PHE A 97 -0.78 9.84 9.77
N SER A 98 -1.15 10.39 8.60
CA SER A 98 -1.33 11.83 8.43
C SER A 98 -2.78 12.27 8.63
N ASP A 99 -2.95 13.49 9.13
CA ASP A 99 -4.24 14.20 9.10
C ASP A 99 -4.43 15.00 7.80
N GLU A 100 -3.65 14.72 6.74
CA GLU A 100 -3.68 15.48 5.50
C GLU A 100 -4.99 15.25 4.74
N MET A 101 -5.66 16.36 4.39
CA MET A 101 -6.91 16.33 3.64
C MET A 101 -6.67 16.21 2.12
N PRO A 102 -7.46 15.40 1.39
CA PRO A 102 -8.55 14.58 1.90
C PRO A 102 -8.01 13.36 2.66
N ASN A 103 -8.54 13.11 3.86
CA ASN A 103 -8.22 11.92 4.64
C ASN A 103 -9.26 10.83 4.33
N ASN A 104 -9.20 10.32 3.10
CA ASN A 104 -10.18 9.41 2.51
C ASN A 104 -9.59 8.06 2.09
N ILE A 105 -8.36 7.77 2.51
CA ILE A 105 -7.71 6.48 2.34
C ILE A 105 -7.34 5.99 3.73
N ASP A 106 -7.79 4.79 4.06
CA ASP A 106 -7.45 4.11 5.30
C ASP A 106 -6.88 2.70 5.05
N ILE A 107 -6.56 1.99 6.13
CA ILE A 107 -6.03 0.64 6.04
C ILE A 107 -7.06 -0.36 5.48
N ALA A 108 -8.36 -0.06 5.60
CA ALA A 108 -9.41 -0.92 5.07
C ALA A 108 -9.46 -0.87 3.54
N ASP A 109 -9.15 0.27 2.92
CA ASP A 109 -9.00 0.37 1.46
C ASP A 109 -7.87 -0.54 0.94
N ILE A 110 -6.70 -0.48 1.59
CA ILE A 110 -5.54 -1.31 1.23
C ILE A 110 -5.85 -2.79 1.46
N ARG A 111 -6.47 -3.11 2.60
CA ARG A 111 -6.93 -4.47 2.92
C ARG A 111 -7.91 -5.01 1.87
N ASN A 112 -8.89 -4.21 1.47
CA ASN A 112 -9.86 -4.62 0.45
C ASN A 112 -9.19 -4.88 -0.91
N LEU A 113 -8.23 -4.02 -1.29
CA LEU A 113 -7.45 -4.22 -2.51
C LEU A 113 -6.63 -5.51 -2.43
N ASN A 114 -5.94 -5.75 -1.31
CA ASN A 114 -5.15 -6.94 -1.06
C ASN A 114 -5.99 -8.22 -1.15
N GLN A 115 -7.15 -8.25 -0.48
CA GLN A 115 -8.04 -9.42 -0.47
C GLN A 115 -8.73 -9.68 -1.81
N SER A 116 -8.82 -8.66 -2.66
CA SER A 116 -9.42 -8.77 -4.00
C SER A 116 -8.42 -9.19 -5.08
N SER A 117 -7.12 -9.20 -4.76
CA SER A 117 -6.01 -9.38 -5.70
C SER A 117 -5.16 -10.59 -5.36
N ASP A 118 -4.49 -11.16 -6.37
CA ASP A 118 -3.43 -12.15 -6.14
C ASP A 118 -2.05 -11.48 -6.00
N PHE A 119 -1.89 -10.29 -6.61
CA PHE A 119 -0.66 -9.51 -6.60
C PHE A 119 -0.93 -8.02 -6.35
N LEU A 120 -0.02 -7.36 -5.64
CA LEU A 120 -0.01 -5.91 -5.47
C LEU A 120 1.28 -5.32 -6.04
N PHE A 121 1.16 -4.52 -7.10
CA PHE A 121 2.29 -3.89 -7.78
C PHE A 121 2.41 -2.41 -7.42
N ALA A 122 3.59 -2.01 -6.93
CA ALA A 122 3.95 -0.67 -6.51
C ALA A 122 4.68 0.10 -7.61
N PHE A 123 4.20 1.31 -7.91
CA PHE A 123 4.79 2.25 -8.87
C PHE A 123 4.89 3.64 -8.26
N ASN A 124 6.06 4.26 -8.39
CA ASN A 124 6.30 5.64 -7.98
C ASN A 124 6.28 6.64 -9.15
N SER A 125 5.86 6.18 -10.34
CA SER A 125 5.72 6.97 -11.56
C SER A 125 4.52 6.52 -12.39
N LYS A 126 3.78 7.49 -12.93
CA LYS A 126 2.55 7.27 -13.69
C LYS A 126 2.80 6.50 -14.98
N SER A 127 3.84 6.87 -15.72
CA SER A 127 4.16 6.22 -17.00
C SER A 127 4.45 4.74 -16.80
N SER A 128 5.22 4.40 -15.75
CA SER A 128 5.56 3.01 -15.45
C SER A 128 4.34 2.15 -15.09
N ALA A 129 3.38 2.73 -14.36
CA ALA A 129 2.13 2.06 -14.03
C ALA A 129 1.28 1.84 -15.28
N LEU A 130 1.09 2.86 -16.11
CA LEU A 130 0.27 2.78 -17.32
C LEU A 130 0.86 1.83 -18.37
N ASP A 131 2.18 1.84 -18.54
CA ASP A 131 2.90 0.91 -19.41
C ASP A 131 2.67 -0.53 -18.94
N PHE A 132 2.79 -0.79 -17.62
CA PHE A 132 2.48 -2.09 -17.04
C PHE A 132 1.02 -2.49 -17.27
N MET A 133 0.06 -1.60 -16.96
CA MET A 133 -1.38 -1.88 -17.12
C MET A 133 -1.76 -2.21 -18.57
N THR A 134 -1.03 -1.66 -19.53
CA THR A 134 -1.24 -1.91 -20.97
C THR A 134 -0.59 -3.21 -21.44
N ALA A 135 0.60 -3.54 -20.93
CA ALA A 135 1.43 -4.60 -21.47
C ALA A 135 1.37 -5.93 -20.70
N GLN A 136 0.94 -5.91 -19.44
CA GLN A 136 0.91 -7.11 -18.61
C GLN A 136 -0.10 -8.15 -19.12
N GLU A 137 0.26 -9.43 -19.01
CA GLU A 137 -0.58 -10.58 -19.34
C GLU A 137 -0.83 -11.47 -18.10
N ILE A 138 -0.57 -10.94 -16.91
CA ILE A 138 -0.64 -11.64 -15.63
C ILE A 138 -2.10 -11.88 -15.25
N GLY A 139 -2.97 -10.89 -15.49
CA GLY A 139 -4.36 -10.99 -15.10
C GLY A 139 -5.17 -9.72 -15.36
N VAL A 140 -6.26 -9.57 -14.62
CA VAL A 140 -7.15 -8.41 -14.68
C VAL A 140 -6.81 -7.46 -13.54
N ILE A 141 -6.74 -6.16 -13.84
CA ILE A 141 -6.55 -5.13 -12.82
C ILE A 141 -7.89 -4.92 -12.10
N VAL A 142 -7.94 -5.28 -10.82
CA VAL A 142 -9.16 -5.26 -10.00
C VAL A 142 -9.29 -3.99 -9.16
N GLY A 143 -8.22 -3.19 -9.08
CA GLY A 143 -8.30 -1.88 -8.49
C GLY A 143 -6.95 -1.25 -8.24
N GLY A 144 -6.95 -0.15 -7.51
CA GLY A 144 -5.72 0.46 -7.06
C GLY A 144 -5.89 1.57 -6.04
N VAL A 145 -4.75 2.03 -5.53
CA VAL A 145 -4.61 3.24 -4.73
C VAL A 145 -3.75 4.23 -5.52
N TYR A 146 -4.17 5.48 -5.60
CA TYR A 146 -3.40 6.56 -6.22
C TYR A 146 -3.25 7.74 -5.25
N LEU A 147 -2.01 8.08 -4.89
CA LEU A 147 -1.70 9.35 -4.23
C LEU A 147 -1.00 10.28 -5.22
N ALA A 148 -1.63 11.41 -5.47
CA ALA A 148 -0.95 12.53 -6.11
C ALA A 148 -0.06 13.24 -5.11
N HIS A 149 1.16 13.59 -5.52
CA HIS A 149 2.14 14.25 -4.68
C HIS A 149 2.34 15.71 -5.07
N GLY A 150 2.92 16.49 -4.16
CA GLY A 150 3.26 17.89 -4.40
C GLY A 150 2.05 18.76 -4.75
N GLY A 151 2.29 19.82 -5.52
CA GLY A 151 1.25 20.74 -6.00
C GLY A 151 0.62 20.29 -7.32
N ALA A 152 0.29 19.00 -7.46
CA ALA A 152 -0.39 18.49 -8.66
C ALA A 152 -1.65 19.32 -8.94
N GLU A 153 -1.78 19.81 -10.16
CA GLU A 153 -2.97 20.58 -10.56
C GLU A 153 -4.19 19.66 -10.62
N LEU A 154 -5.37 20.20 -10.35
CA LEU A 154 -6.61 19.43 -10.36
C LEU A 154 -6.84 18.74 -11.71
N ASP A 155 -6.53 19.42 -12.82
CA ASP A 155 -6.68 18.86 -14.17
C ASP A 155 -5.76 17.65 -14.40
N GLU A 156 -4.53 17.69 -13.86
CA GLU A 156 -3.60 16.56 -13.93
C GLU A 156 -4.10 15.40 -13.07
N TYR A 157 -4.57 15.70 -11.86
CA TYR A 157 -5.16 14.69 -10.97
C TYR A 157 -6.34 13.97 -11.63
N GLU A 158 -7.28 14.72 -12.22
CA GLU A 158 -8.46 14.16 -12.91
C GLU A 158 -8.07 13.35 -14.14
N ALA A 159 -7.11 13.83 -14.94
CA ALA A 159 -6.63 13.11 -16.12
C ALA A 159 -6.05 11.74 -15.74
N VAL A 160 -5.18 11.70 -14.72
CA VAL A 160 -4.55 10.46 -14.25
C VAL A 160 -5.56 9.49 -13.67
N ASN A 161 -6.50 9.96 -12.85
CA ASN A 161 -7.59 9.13 -12.33
C ASN A 161 -8.39 8.49 -13.46
N LYS A 162 -8.72 9.25 -14.50
CA LYS A 162 -9.46 8.76 -15.65
C LYS A 162 -8.67 7.72 -16.44
N GLU A 163 -7.38 7.97 -16.67
CA GLU A 163 -6.50 7.03 -17.37
C GLU A 163 -6.40 5.71 -16.61
N LEU A 164 -6.07 5.74 -15.31
CA LEU A 164 -6.00 4.54 -14.48
C LEU A 164 -7.34 3.77 -14.46
N THR A 165 -8.45 4.48 -14.26
CA THR A 165 -9.79 3.87 -14.22
C THR A 165 -10.15 3.15 -15.52
N ASN A 166 -9.71 3.64 -16.68
CA ASN A 166 -10.00 2.97 -17.96
C ASN A 166 -9.35 1.58 -18.10
N HIS A 167 -8.31 1.29 -17.32
CA HIS A 167 -7.63 0.00 -17.30
C HIS A 167 -8.15 -0.93 -16.21
N ILE A 168 -8.85 -0.39 -15.20
CA ILE A 168 -9.42 -1.17 -14.10
C ILE A 168 -10.71 -1.85 -14.60
N SER A 169 -10.94 -3.08 -14.13
CA SER A 169 -12.15 -3.83 -14.48
C SER A 169 -13.43 -3.08 -14.09
N GLU A 170 -14.55 -3.38 -14.76
CA GLU A 170 -15.85 -2.74 -14.50
C GLU A 170 -16.32 -2.87 -13.04
N TYR A 171 -15.89 -3.93 -12.36
CA TYR A 171 -16.20 -4.19 -10.94
C TYR A 171 -15.09 -3.75 -9.98
N GLY A 172 -14.02 -3.17 -10.50
CA GLY A 172 -12.89 -2.70 -9.72
C GLY A 172 -13.11 -1.30 -9.16
N PHE A 173 -12.14 -0.84 -8.38
CA PHE A 173 -12.18 0.47 -7.74
C PHE A 173 -10.83 1.16 -7.75
N LEU A 174 -10.83 2.49 -7.70
CA LEU A 174 -9.63 3.31 -7.52
C LEU A 174 -9.84 4.21 -6.30
N CYS A 175 -9.08 3.99 -5.24
CA CYS A 175 -9.03 4.91 -4.11
C CYS A 175 -7.97 5.96 -4.39
N SER A 176 -8.39 7.21 -4.58
CA SER A 176 -7.47 8.30 -4.91
C SER A 176 -7.49 9.43 -3.89
N SER A 177 -6.30 9.99 -3.63
CA SER A 177 -6.11 11.05 -2.65
C SER A 177 -4.87 11.89 -2.97
N PHE A 178 -4.58 12.84 -2.09
CA PHE A 178 -3.39 13.68 -2.14
C PHE A 178 -2.48 13.40 -0.94
N TYR A 179 -1.19 13.37 -1.19
CA TYR A 179 -0.16 13.35 -0.15
C TYR A 179 0.97 14.30 -0.56
N GLY A 180 0.91 15.55 -0.11
CA GLY A 180 1.76 16.64 -0.59
C GLY A 180 3.26 16.41 -0.30
N LEU A 181 3.58 15.70 0.77
CA LEU A 181 4.95 15.34 1.16
C LEU A 181 5.46 14.03 0.53
N GLY A 182 4.71 13.48 -0.42
CA GLY A 182 5.05 12.22 -1.08
C GLY A 182 6.41 12.24 -1.75
N ARG A 183 7.08 11.08 -1.67
CA ARG A 183 8.34 10.80 -2.37
C ARG A 183 8.06 10.49 -3.82
N SER A 184 8.95 10.92 -4.71
CA SER A 184 8.85 10.67 -6.16
C SER A 184 7.59 11.29 -6.79
N GLU A 185 7.31 10.94 -8.05
CA GLU A 185 6.26 11.58 -8.87
C GLU A 185 4.86 11.37 -8.28
N CYS A 186 4.54 10.13 -7.88
CA CYS A 186 3.26 9.74 -7.31
C CYS A 186 3.39 8.44 -6.53
N THR A 187 2.30 7.99 -5.92
CA THR A 187 2.17 6.62 -5.38
C THR A 187 1.03 5.93 -6.11
N ILE A 188 1.32 4.81 -6.78
CA ILE A 188 0.31 3.96 -7.38
C ILE A 188 0.53 2.53 -6.87
N LEU A 189 -0.50 1.96 -6.26
CA LEU A 189 -0.58 0.55 -5.90
C LEU A 189 -1.66 -0.10 -6.74
N LEU A 190 -1.33 -1.11 -7.54
CA LEU A 190 -2.28 -1.81 -8.40
C LEU A 190 -2.55 -3.21 -7.89
N GLY A 191 -3.82 -3.57 -7.78
CA GLY A 191 -4.26 -4.94 -7.52
C GLY A 191 -4.51 -5.70 -8.82
N VAL A 192 -3.86 -6.84 -8.98
CA VAL A 192 -4.01 -7.73 -10.14
C VAL A 192 -4.51 -9.09 -9.68
N LYS A 193 -5.52 -9.60 -10.38
CA LYS A 193 -6.10 -10.93 -10.17
C LYS A 193 -5.88 -11.81 -11.41
N GLY A 194 -5.21 -12.94 -11.21
CA GLY A 194 -4.86 -13.92 -12.25
C GLY A 194 -5.96 -14.93 -12.57
#